data_AF-A0AAJ2LTW4-F1
#
_entry.id   AF-A0AAJ2LTW4-F1
#
_cell.length_a   1.000
_cell.length_b   1.000
_cell.length_c   1.000
_cell.angle_alpha   90.00
_cell.angle_beta   90.00
_cell.angle_gamma   90.00
#
_symmetry.space_group_name_H-M   'P 1'
#
loop_
_entity.id
_entity.type
_entity.pdbx_description
1 polymer ?
#
loop_
_entity_poly.entity_id
_entity_poly.type
_entity_poly.pdbx_seq_one_letter_code
_entity_poly.pdbx_strand_id
1 'polypeptide(L)'
;MAHSFITYKTEDVRVNDFDLIVLIFFLEKTAREIHADSELKELFLMWIDSVNNDGAGNINLHLDLLLKNPDYAAWLYKTVQEAKRSLSNLPDIIPGSCLEKLVRIGGITFGDYQKIFLQSVLVSFEDVIRGD
;
A
#
# COMPACT_ATOMS: atom_id res chain seq x y z
N MET A 1 5.81 3.04 -17.79
CA MET A 1 5.18 3.03 -16.46
C MET A 1 6.04 3.82 -15.50
N ALA A 2 5.44 4.69 -14.70
CA ALA A 2 6.14 5.46 -13.68
C ALA A 2 6.49 4.58 -12.48
N HIS A 3 7.56 4.94 -11.78
CA HIS A 3 8.08 4.21 -10.62
C HIS A 3 8.53 5.21 -9.57
N SER A 4 8.19 4.93 -8.33
CA SER A 4 8.60 5.69 -7.16
C SER A 4 9.71 4.93 -6.44
N PHE A 5 10.64 5.68 -5.86
CA PHE A 5 11.68 5.13 -5.01
C PHE A 5 11.22 5.19 -3.57
N ILE A 6 11.09 4.02 -2.95
CA ILE A 6 10.75 3.89 -1.54
C ILE A 6 12.06 3.74 -0.78
N THR A 7 12.43 4.80 -0.07
CA THR A 7 13.63 4.81 0.75
C THR A 7 13.34 4.25 2.14
N TYR A 8 14.16 3.31 2.60
CA TYR A 8 14.20 2.84 3.98
C TYR A 8 15.62 2.46 4.37
N LYS A 9 16.10 2.89 5.55
CA LYS A 9 17.46 2.59 6.04
C LYS A 9 18.56 2.82 4.98
N THR A 10 18.44 3.89 4.18
CA THR A 10 19.36 4.26 3.08
C THR A 10 19.31 3.37 1.82
N GLU A 11 18.43 2.38 1.78
CA GLU A 11 18.16 1.58 0.60
C GLU A 11 16.96 2.14 -0.17
N ASP A 12 17.12 2.30 -1.48
CA ASP A 12 16.06 2.74 -2.38
C ASP A 12 15.48 1.55 -3.14
N VAL A 13 14.22 1.21 -2.84
CA VAL A 13 13.48 0.18 -3.56
C VAL A 13 12.65 0.84 -4.66
N ARG A 14 12.90 0.47 -5.91
CA ARG A 14 12.10 0.93 -7.04
C ARG A 14 10.81 0.12 -7.13
N VAL A 15 9.66 0.79 -6.97
CA VAL A 15 8.33 0.18 -7.03
C VAL A 15 7.51 0.83 -8.13
N ASN A 16 6.71 0.05 -8.85
CA ASN A 16 5.77 0.60 -9.82
C ASN A 16 4.69 1.41 -9.10
N ASP A 17 4.43 2.64 -9.55
CA ASP A 17 3.46 3.53 -8.89
C ASP A 17 2.07 2.90 -8.80
N PHE A 18 1.69 2.12 -9.82
CA PHE A 18 0.39 1.45 -9.84
C PHE A 18 0.29 0.36 -8.78
N ASP A 19 1.34 -0.45 -8.61
CA ASP A 19 1.38 -1.48 -7.56
C ASP A 19 1.37 -0.85 -6.17
N LEU A 20 2.09 0.25 -6.01
CA LEU A 20 2.15 1.02 -4.78
C LEU A 20 0.81 1.66 -4.42
N ILE A 21 0.13 2.24 -5.41
CA ILE A 21 -1.24 2.72 -5.28
C ILE A 21 -2.15 1.58 -4.82
N VAL A 22 -2.16 0.46 -5.55
CA VAL A 22 -3.02 -0.68 -5.22
C VAL A 22 -2.74 -1.18 -3.79
N LEU A 23 -1.46 -1.23 -3.38
CA LEU A 23 -1.07 -1.55 -2.00
C LEU A 23 -1.70 -0.59 -0.98
N ILE A 24 -1.49 0.72 -1.11
CA ILE A 24 -1.95 1.74 -0.15
C ILE A 24 -3.46 1.61 0.09
N PHE A 25 -4.24 1.53 -0.97
CA PHE A 25 -5.70 1.45 -0.85
C PHE A 25 -6.17 0.08 -0.35
N PHE A 26 -5.48 -1.00 -0.73
CA PHE A 26 -5.80 -2.31 -0.21
C PHE A 26 -5.56 -2.39 1.31
N LEU A 27 -4.45 -1.82 1.80
CA LEU A 27 -4.16 -1.70 3.23
C LEU A 27 -5.18 -0.81 3.94
N GLU A 28 -5.55 0.34 3.38
CA GLU A 28 -6.57 1.23 3.97
C GLU A 28 -7.93 0.53 4.09
N LYS A 29 -8.33 -0.21 3.05
CA LYS A 29 -9.55 -1.02 3.05
C LYS A 29 -9.50 -2.10 4.11
N THR A 30 -8.41 -2.85 4.20
CA THR A 30 -8.22 -3.89 5.22
C THR A 30 -8.21 -3.31 6.63
N ALA A 31 -7.56 -2.16 6.85
CA ALA A 31 -7.56 -1.49 8.14
C ALA A 31 -8.98 -1.14 8.62
N ARG A 32 -9.83 -0.65 7.72
CA ARG A 32 -11.27 -0.42 8.00
C ARG A 32 -12.02 -1.70 8.35
N GLU A 33 -11.73 -2.80 7.66
CA GLU A 33 -12.37 -4.10 7.93
C GLU A 33 -11.98 -4.68 9.30
N ILE A 34 -10.77 -4.39 9.80
CA ILE A 34 -10.29 -4.86 11.11
C ILE A 34 -10.41 -3.82 12.23
N HIS A 35 -11.07 -2.68 11.98
CA HIS A 35 -11.20 -1.57 12.93
C HIS A 35 -9.85 -1.01 13.43
N ALA A 36 -8.84 -0.97 12.57
CA ALA A 36 -7.54 -0.33 12.80
C ALA A 36 -7.42 1.04 12.08
N ASP A 37 -8.51 1.48 11.44
CA ASP A 37 -8.54 2.70 10.62
C ASP A 37 -8.31 3.96 11.44
N SER A 38 -8.77 3.98 12.70
CA SER A 38 -8.61 5.15 13.57
C SER A 38 -7.15 5.37 13.96
N GLU A 39 -6.42 4.28 14.18
CA GLU A 39 -5.02 4.24 14.59
C GLU A 39 -4.09 4.56 13.42
N LEU A 40 -4.45 4.14 12.21
CA LEU A 40 -3.67 4.36 10.99
C LEU A 40 -4.17 5.54 10.14
N LYS A 41 -5.15 6.30 10.65
CA LYS A 41 -5.82 7.36 9.87
C LYS A 41 -4.85 8.39 9.30
N GLU A 42 -4.00 8.96 10.15
CA GLU A 42 -3.06 10.00 9.76
C GLU A 42 -2.06 9.48 8.72
N LEU A 43 -1.64 8.22 8.87
CA LEU A 43 -0.76 7.56 7.93
C LEU A 43 -1.40 7.42 6.54
N PHE A 44 -2.61 6.85 6.48
CA PHE A 44 -3.29 6.68 5.20
C PHE A 44 -3.61 8.02 4.53
N LEU A 45 -3.96 9.05 5.31
CA LEU A 45 -4.15 10.39 4.78
C LEU A 45 -2.87 10.93 4.12
N MET A 46 -1.71 10.74 4.76
CA MET A 46 -0.42 11.16 4.21
C MET A 46 -0.06 10.42 2.92
N TRP A 47 -0.26 9.11 2.86
CA TRP A 47 0.03 8.32 1.66
C TRP A 47 -0.91 8.65 0.51
N ILE A 48 -2.20 8.82 0.79
CA ILE A 48 -3.19 9.23 -0.21
C ILE A 48 -2.88 10.64 -0.72
N ASP A 49 -2.45 11.56 0.15
CA ASP A 49 -2.01 12.90 -0.24
C ASP A 49 -0.81 12.85 -1.18
N SER A 50 0.19 12.02 -0.88
CA SER A 50 1.36 11.81 -1.75
C SER A 50 0.97 11.27 -3.13
N VAL A 51 0.07 10.28 -3.19
CA VAL A 51 -0.46 9.76 -4.46
C VAL A 51 -1.15 10.84 -5.29
N ASN A 52 -1.91 11.72 -4.66
CA ASN A 52 -2.72 12.72 -5.36
C ASN A 52 -1.91 13.96 -5.79
N ASN A 53 -0.84 14.30 -5.07
CA ASN A 53 -0.18 15.60 -5.23
C ASN A 53 1.29 15.53 -5.68
N ASP A 54 2.02 14.45 -5.42
CA ASP A 54 3.47 14.42 -5.67
C ASP A 54 3.82 14.16 -7.14
N GLY A 55 2.83 13.81 -7.96
CA GLY A 55 3.03 13.45 -9.36
C GLY A 55 3.68 12.08 -9.54
N ALA A 56 3.68 11.58 -10.78
CA ALA A 56 4.17 10.24 -11.09
C ALA A 56 5.68 10.10 -10.78
N GLY A 57 6.03 9.02 -10.09
CA GLY A 57 7.40 8.68 -9.67
C GLY A 57 7.87 9.30 -8.36
N ASN A 58 7.01 10.02 -7.65
CA ASN A 58 7.35 10.73 -6.42
C ASN A 58 6.54 10.28 -5.19
N ILE A 59 5.83 9.14 -5.25
CA ILE A 59 5.05 8.66 -4.11
C ILE A 59 6.00 8.32 -2.97
N ASN A 60 5.81 8.96 -1.81
CA ASN A 60 6.62 8.78 -0.63
C ASN A 60 5.80 8.19 0.52
N LEU A 61 6.19 7.00 0.97
CA LEU A 61 5.54 6.33 2.10
C LEU A 61 6.05 6.79 3.48
N HIS A 62 7.07 7.65 3.52
CA HIS A 62 7.63 8.18 4.76
C HIS A 62 7.96 7.10 5.81
N LEU A 63 8.50 5.96 5.36
CA LEU A 63 8.70 4.77 6.20
C LEU A 63 9.63 5.03 7.39
N ASP A 64 10.64 5.89 7.22
CA ASP A 64 11.52 6.31 8.31
C ASP A 64 10.81 7.12 9.41
N LEU A 65 9.69 7.78 9.09
CA LEU A 65 8.86 8.46 10.09
C LEU A 65 7.88 7.48 10.72
N LEU A 66 7.27 6.61 9.91
CA LEU A 66 6.35 5.59 10.39
C LEU A 66 7.01 4.64 11.38
N LEU A 67 8.17 4.09 11.03
CA LEU A 67 8.83 3.03 11.80
C LEU A 67 9.49 3.56 13.09
N LYS A 68 9.50 4.88 13.32
CA LYS A 68 9.86 5.47 14.61
C LYS A 68 8.76 5.32 15.66
N ASN A 69 7.51 5.18 15.25
CA ASN A 69 6.40 4.95 16.17
C ASN A 69 6.06 3.44 16.22
N PRO A 70 6.39 2.74 17.31
CA PRO A 70 6.19 1.29 17.40
C PRO A 70 4.71 0.88 17.35
N ASP A 71 3.80 1.74 17.81
CA ASP A 71 2.36 1.44 17.77
C ASP A 71 1.84 1.47 16.34
N TYR A 72 2.27 2.45 15.53
CA TYR A 72 1.92 2.52 14.11
C TYR A 72 2.51 1.35 13.33
N ALA A 73 3.77 0.99 13.60
CA ALA A 73 4.39 -0.17 12.98
C ALA A 73 3.64 -1.47 13.32
N ALA A 74 3.22 -1.66 14.57
CA ALA A 74 2.46 -2.84 14.99
C ALA A 74 1.07 -2.92 14.34
N TRP A 75 0.33 -1.81 14.30
CA TRP A 75 -0.98 -1.74 13.63
C TRP A 75 -0.88 -1.95 12.12
N LEU A 76 0.14 -1.35 11.50
CA LEU A 76 0.40 -1.55 10.08
C LEU A 76 0.79 -3.00 9.78
N TYR A 77 1.67 -3.60 10.59
CA TYR A 77 2.04 -5.01 10.46
C TYR A 77 0.81 -5.92 10.55
N LYS A 78 -0.07 -5.70 11.54
CA LYS A 78 -1.33 -6.44 11.66
C LYS A 78 -2.22 -6.28 10.42
N THR A 79 -2.31 -5.06 9.89
CA THR A 79 -3.04 -4.76 8.64
C THR A 79 -2.44 -5.52 7.45
N VAL A 80 -1.11 -5.58 7.33
CA VAL A 80 -0.41 -6.33 6.28
C VAL A 80 -0.69 -7.83 6.39
N GLN A 81 -0.65 -8.39 7.60
CA GLN A 81 -0.98 -9.81 7.79
C GLN A 81 -2.41 -10.14 7.36
N GLU A 82 -3.38 -9.29 7.72
CA GLU A 82 -4.76 -9.50 7.30
C GLU A 82 -4.94 -9.26 5.79
N ALA A 83 -4.23 -8.29 5.22
CA ALA A 83 -4.26 -8.03 3.77
C ALA A 83 -3.75 -9.26 2.99
N LYS A 84 -2.65 -9.88 3.44
CA LYS A 84 -2.14 -11.14 2.85
C LYS A 84 -3.17 -12.27 2.93
N ARG A 85 -3.88 -12.40 4.07
CA ARG A 85 -4.96 -13.38 4.22
C ARG A 85 -6.15 -13.08 3.33
N SER A 86 -6.56 -11.83 3.22
CA SER A 86 -7.67 -11.42 2.34
C SER A 86 -7.32 -11.62 0.87
N LEU A 87 -6.08 -11.35 0.48
CA LEU A 87 -5.59 -11.50 -0.88
C LEU A 87 -5.59 -12.95 -1.34
N SER A 88 -5.33 -13.92 -0.46
CA SER A 88 -5.35 -15.35 -0.84
C SER A 88 -6.74 -15.83 -1.29
N ASN A 89 -7.80 -15.13 -0.89
CA ASN A 89 -9.18 -15.43 -1.29
C ASN A 89 -9.59 -14.74 -2.59
N LEU A 90 -8.76 -13.87 -3.16
CA LEU A 90 -9.05 -13.18 -4.42
C LEU A 90 -8.63 -14.04 -5.63
N PRO A 91 -9.35 -13.92 -6.76
CA PRO A 91 -8.94 -14.54 -8.02
C PRO A 91 -7.55 -14.02 -8.45
N ASP A 92 -6.85 -14.80 -9.28
CA ASP A 92 -5.51 -14.44 -9.75
C ASP A 92 -5.50 -13.18 -10.62
N ILE A 93 -6.62 -12.91 -11.29
CA ILE A 93 -6.89 -11.66 -12.00
C ILE A 93 -7.99 -10.93 -11.25
N ILE A 94 -7.67 -9.75 -10.74
CA ILE A 94 -8.62 -8.83 -10.10
C ILE A 94 -9.14 -7.90 -11.21
N PRO A 95 -10.44 -7.91 -11.53
CA PRO A 95 -10.98 -7.04 -12.57
C PRO A 95 -10.75 -5.57 -12.25
N GLY A 96 -10.44 -4.76 -13.25
CA GLY A 96 -10.25 -3.31 -13.07
C GLY A 96 -11.46 -2.61 -12.41
N SER A 97 -12.67 -3.03 -12.79
CA SER A 97 -13.92 -2.54 -12.17
C SER A 97 -14.08 -2.89 -10.69
N CYS A 98 -13.41 -3.93 -10.19
CA CYS A 98 -13.33 -4.23 -8.77
C CYS A 98 -12.35 -3.28 -8.09
N LEU A 99 -11.20 -3.00 -8.72
CA LEU A 99 -10.24 -2.04 -8.21
C LEU A 99 -10.82 -0.63 -8.13
N GLU A 100 -11.60 -0.18 -9.11
CA GLU A 100 -12.30 1.12 -9.07
C GLU A 100 -13.28 1.25 -7.89
N LYS A 101 -13.83 0.14 -7.39
CA LYS A 101 -14.68 0.12 -6.20
C LYS A 101 -13.88 0.15 -4.90
N LEU A 102 -12.67 -0.42 -4.93
CA LEU A 102 -11.75 -0.49 -3.78
C LEU A 102 -10.88 0.76 -3.66
N VAL A 103 -10.59 1.41 -4.78
CA VAL A 103 -9.62 2.48 -4.95
C VAL A 103 -10.28 3.62 -5.72
N ARG A 104 -10.56 4.73 -5.05
CA ARG A 104 -11.05 5.95 -5.69
C ARG A 104 -9.92 6.94 -5.84
N ILE A 105 -9.26 6.94 -7.01
CA ILE A 105 -8.35 8.02 -7.39
C ILE A 105 -8.98 8.79 -8.55
N GLY A 106 -9.05 10.11 -8.42
CA GLY A 106 -9.50 10.96 -9.50
C GLY A 106 -8.55 10.84 -10.70
N GLY A 107 -9.09 10.50 -11.88
CA GLY A 107 -8.32 10.49 -13.12
C GLY A 107 -7.53 9.20 -13.43
N ILE A 108 -7.65 8.16 -12.60
CA ILE A 108 -7.05 6.84 -12.89
C ILE A 108 -8.14 5.84 -13.28
N THR A 109 -7.99 5.24 -14.46
CA THR A 109 -8.79 4.08 -14.88
C THR A 109 -8.00 2.81 -14.59
N PHE A 110 -8.60 1.86 -13.88
CA PHE A 110 -7.93 0.62 -13.53
C PHE A 110 -8.17 -0.43 -14.62
N GLY A 111 -7.08 -0.98 -15.16
CA GLY A 111 -7.11 -2.22 -15.94
C GLY A 111 -7.19 -3.45 -15.03
N ASP A 112 -7.34 -4.62 -15.64
CA ASP A 112 -7.22 -5.89 -14.92
C ASP A 112 -5.84 -6.03 -14.29
N TYR A 113 -5.82 -6.51 -13.05
CA TYR A 113 -4.63 -6.54 -12.22
C TYR A 113 -4.27 -7.96 -11.82
N GLN A 114 -3.01 -8.32 -12.03
CA GLN A 114 -2.53 -9.63 -11.61
C GLN A 114 -2.21 -9.60 -10.11
N LYS A 115 -2.91 -10.43 -9.35
CA LYS A 115 -2.75 -10.58 -7.90
C LYS A 115 -1.29 -10.75 -7.46
N ILE A 116 -0.48 -11.42 -8.28
CA ILE A 116 0.92 -11.70 -7.98
C ILE A 116 1.77 -10.44 -7.77
N PHE A 117 1.44 -9.33 -8.43
CA PHE A 117 2.17 -8.07 -8.25
C PHE A 117 1.92 -7.49 -6.85
N LEU A 118 0.65 -7.47 -6.40
CA LEU A 118 0.31 -7.02 -5.04
C LEU A 118 0.87 -7.99 -3.98
N GLN A 119 0.90 -9.30 -4.26
CA GLN A 119 1.55 -10.27 -3.38
C GLN A 119 3.04 -9.95 -3.21
N SER A 120 3.76 -9.70 -4.31
CA SER A 120 5.19 -9.36 -4.27
C SER A 120 5.44 -8.09 -3.48
N VAL A 121 4.66 -7.04 -3.73
CA VAL A 121 4.83 -5.76 -3.03
C VAL A 121 4.48 -5.88 -1.54
N LEU A 122 3.44 -6.64 -1.17
CA LEU A 122 3.11 -6.89 0.24
C LEU A 122 4.21 -7.62 1.00
N VAL A 123 4.88 -8.60 0.36
CA VAL A 123 6.02 -9.31 0.97
C VAL A 123 7.17 -8.34 1.23
N SER A 124 7.61 -7.60 0.20
CA SER A 124 8.68 -6.61 0.37
C SER A 124 8.32 -5.54 1.41
N PHE A 125 7.05 -5.14 1.47
CA PHE A 125 6.58 -4.16 2.45
C PHE A 125 6.60 -4.70 3.88
N GLU A 126 6.25 -5.97 4.07
CA GLU A 126 6.35 -6.65 5.36
C GLU A 126 7.78 -6.75 5.87
N ASP A 127 8.71 -7.14 5.00
CA ASP A 127 10.14 -7.27 5.32
C ASP A 127 10.69 -5.93 5.83
N VAL A 128 10.34 -4.83 5.15
CA VAL A 128 10.71 -3.46 5.56
C VAL A 128 10.17 -3.11 6.95
N ILE A 129 8.91 -3.43 7.24
CA ILE A 129 8.29 -3.18 8.56
C ILE A 129 8.99 -3.98 9.66
N ARG A 130 9.37 -5.23 9.37
CA ARG A 130 10.10 -6.09 10.30
C ARG A 130 11.57 -5.66 10.46
N GLY A 131 12.10 -4.96 9.46
CA GLY A 131 13.48 -4.54 9.40
C GLY A 131 14.44 -5.66 8.97
N ASP A 132 13.91 -6.68 8.29
CA ASP A 132 14.63 -7.83 7.70
C ASP A 132 15.22 -7.48 6.32
#